data_AF-W6QG90-F1
#
_entry.id   AF-W6QG90-F1
#
_cell.length_a   1.000
_cell.length_b   1.000
_cell.length_c   1.000
_cell.angle_alpha   90.00
_cell.angle_beta   90.00
_cell.angle_gamma   90.00
#
_symmetry.space_group_name_H-M   'P 1'
#
loop_
_entity.id
_entity.type
_entity.pdbx_description
1 polymer ?
#
loop_
_entity_poly.entity_id
_entity_poly.type
_entity_poly.pdbx_seq_one_letter_code
_entity_poly.pdbx_strand_id
1 'polypeptide(L)'
;MKPEAGLGRLWAVIVGCACESSEYHDKLVEILVQFSKLPSPKTASGDALILYDMQIWKDLPTLGWALREQWNLSVPIGPPDHRQSAILKIINWDKFIAFLMIIEEPVFAYLWFTMFTLRDALEIPIGQFTLGVEIYEWDEDLSGYPGMAPGRGGPLWEGKHGFCKERWLLWRKRFGEVARMRGDIGDEARTVARKAEEMMLEIENGEVE
;
A
#
# COMPACT_ATOMS: atom_id res chain seq x y z
N MET A 1 2.50 3.24 -31.03
CA MET A 1 2.23 2.48 -29.78
C MET A 1 1.48 3.42 -28.84
N LYS A 2 0.33 3.03 -28.29
CA LYS A 2 -0.40 3.91 -27.35
C LYS A 2 0.48 4.14 -26.10
N PRO A 3 0.64 5.39 -25.60
CA PRO A 3 1.47 5.70 -24.44
C PRO A 3 1.16 4.82 -23.22
N GLU A 4 -0.14 4.58 -22.98
CA GLU A 4 -0.66 3.70 -21.93
C GLU A 4 -0.06 2.29 -21.94
N ALA A 5 -0.04 1.63 -23.11
CA ALA A 5 0.49 0.27 -23.23
C ALA A 5 2.02 0.23 -23.06
N GLY A 6 2.72 1.33 -23.37
CA GLY A 6 4.16 1.47 -23.12
C GLY A 6 4.45 1.61 -21.64
N LEU A 7 3.74 2.50 -20.95
CA LEU A 7 3.87 2.74 -19.51
C LEU A 7 3.48 1.49 -18.70
N GLY A 8 2.37 0.83 -19.02
CA GLY A 8 1.96 -0.40 -18.34
C GLY A 8 3.02 -1.50 -18.40
N ARG A 9 3.69 -1.67 -19.55
CA ARG A 9 4.82 -2.61 -19.67
C ARG A 9 6.03 -2.18 -18.85
N LEU A 10 6.36 -0.90 -18.84
CA LEU A 10 7.46 -0.37 -18.02
C LEU A 10 7.21 -0.64 -16.54
N TRP A 11 6.00 -0.35 -16.05
CA TRP A 11 5.62 -0.61 -14.67
C TRP A 11 5.64 -2.10 -14.33
N ALA A 12 5.14 -2.96 -15.20
CA ALA A 12 5.20 -4.40 -15.01
C ALA A 12 6.64 -4.93 -14.88
N VAL A 13 7.60 -4.35 -15.62
CA VAL A 13 9.02 -4.70 -15.49
C VAL A 13 9.59 -4.28 -14.14
N ILE A 14 9.35 -3.03 -13.72
CA ILE A 14 9.85 -2.52 -12.42
C ILE A 14 9.27 -3.34 -11.27
N VAL A 15 7.97 -3.58 -11.30
CA VAL A 15 7.25 -4.40 -10.31
C VAL A 15 7.77 -5.83 -10.30
N GLY A 16 7.96 -6.45 -11.47
CA GLY A 16 8.52 -7.79 -11.58
C GLY A 16 9.92 -7.88 -10.95
N CYS A 17 10.80 -6.92 -11.25
CA CYS A 17 12.13 -6.84 -10.64
C CYS A 17 12.05 -6.70 -9.11
N ALA A 18 11.14 -5.86 -8.62
CA ALA A 18 10.93 -5.67 -7.17
C ALA A 18 10.46 -6.96 -6.47
N CYS A 19 9.57 -7.74 -7.09
CA CYS A 19 9.09 -9.00 -6.53
C CYS A 19 10.17 -10.11 -6.53
N GLU A 20 11.00 -10.18 -7.57
CA GLU A 20 11.99 -11.25 -7.71
C GLU A 20 13.22 -11.08 -6.79
N SER A 21 13.62 -9.84 -6.49
CA SER A 21 14.80 -9.59 -5.64
C SER A 21 14.69 -8.29 -4.87
N SER A 22 15.16 -8.32 -3.61
CA SER A 22 15.32 -7.11 -2.78
C SER A 22 16.70 -6.45 -2.85
N GLU A 23 17.60 -6.98 -3.68
CA GLU A 23 18.98 -6.49 -3.80
C GLU A 23 19.06 -5.07 -4.41
N TYR A 24 18.08 -4.69 -5.23
CA TYR A 24 18.11 -3.45 -6.02
C TYR A 24 16.91 -2.53 -5.75
N HIS A 25 16.19 -2.71 -4.65
CA HIS A 25 15.00 -1.90 -4.34
C HIS A 25 15.32 -0.40 -4.25
N ASP A 26 16.44 -0.04 -3.63
CA ASP A 26 16.96 1.33 -3.56
C ASP A 26 17.12 1.95 -4.95
N LYS A 27 17.75 1.21 -5.88
CA LYS A 27 17.98 1.67 -7.26
C LYS A 27 16.69 1.75 -8.06
N LEU A 28 15.76 0.81 -7.86
CA LEU A 28 14.46 0.84 -8.52
C LEU A 28 13.65 2.06 -8.08
N VAL A 29 13.66 2.36 -6.78
CA VAL A 29 13.05 3.58 -6.23
C VAL A 29 13.74 4.83 -6.78
N GLU A 30 15.07 4.86 -6.81
CA GLU A 30 15.83 5.97 -7.40
C GLU A 30 15.44 6.19 -8.87
N ILE A 31 15.30 5.14 -9.68
CA ILE A 31 14.85 5.24 -11.07
C ILE A 31 13.45 5.88 -11.16
N LEU A 32 12.51 5.48 -10.30
CA LEU A 32 11.17 6.06 -10.27
C LEU A 32 11.21 7.55 -9.89
N VAL A 33 12.06 7.92 -8.91
CA VAL A 33 12.32 9.32 -8.56
C VAL A 33 12.87 10.08 -9.76
N GLN A 34 13.87 9.53 -10.47
CA GLN A 34 14.44 10.19 -11.64
C GLN A 34 13.41 10.32 -12.76
N PHE A 35 12.55 9.32 -12.97
CA PHE A 35 11.43 9.44 -13.90
C PHE A 35 10.50 10.59 -13.53
N SER A 36 10.18 10.78 -12.25
CA SER A 36 9.32 11.90 -11.82
C SER A 36 9.89 13.29 -12.15
N LYS A 37 11.21 13.37 -12.34
CA LYS A 37 11.97 14.59 -12.63
C LYS A 37 12.20 14.82 -14.12
N LEU A 38 11.85 13.86 -14.98
CA LEU A 38 11.99 14.01 -16.43
C LEU A 38 10.98 15.04 -16.97
N PRO A 39 11.36 15.82 -18.00
CA PRO A 39 10.43 16.72 -18.65
C PRO A 39 9.33 15.92 -19.33
N SER A 40 8.07 16.28 -19.08
CA SER A 40 6.93 15.65 -19.75
C SER A 40 7.08 15.74 -21.27
N PRO A 41 6.84 14.65 -22.02
CA PRO A 41 6.81 14.68 -23.47
C PRO A 41 5.77 15.70 -23.93
N LYS A 42 6.02 16.35 -25.06
CA LYS A 42 5.09 17.35 -25.62
C LYS A 42 4.31 16.79 -26.79
N THR A 43 3.08 17.25 -26.96
CA THR A 43 2.27 17.02 -28.16
C THR A 43 2.84 17.82 -29.34
N ALA A 44 2.31 17.59 -30.55
CA ALA A 44 2.67 18.40 -31.72
C ALA A 44 2.34 19.90 -31.56
N SER A 45 1.40 20.26 -30.67
CA SER A 45 1.06 21.65 -30.32
C SER A 45 2.00 22.27 -29.28
N GLY A 46 2.91 21.48 -28.69
CA GLY A 46 3.85 21.95 -27.66
C GLY A 46 3.33 21.83 -26.21
N ASP A 47 2.10 21.34 -26.03
CA ASP A 47 1.49 21.11 -24.72
C ASP A 47 2.04 19.83 -24.08
N ALA A 48 2.01 19.73 -22.75
CA ALA A 48 2.39 18.51 -22.06
C ALA A 48 1.45 17.34 -22.45
N LEU A 49 2.03 16.16 -22.66
CA LEU A 49 1.27 14.96 -22.95
C LEU A 49 0.60 14.46 -21.66
N ILE A 50 -0.75 14.47 -21.67
CA ILE A 50 -1.60 14.07 -20.56
C ILE A 50 -2.18 12.68 -20.81
N LEU A 51 -2.23 11.85 -19.78
CA LEU A 51 -2.90 10.56 -19.76
C LEU A 51 -3.73 10.45 -18.48
N TYR A 52 -5.04 10.24 -18.58
CA TYR A 52 -5.97 10.22 -17.42
C TYR A 52 -5.83 11.44 -16.49
N ASP A 53 -5.78 12.64 -17.08
CA ASP A 53 -5.59 13.91 -16.36
C ASP A 53 -4.26 14.04 -15.60
N MET A 54 -3.30 13.15 -15.88
CA MET A 54 -1.96 13.13 -15.29
C MET A 54 -0.89 13.46 -16.34
N GLN A 55 0.05 14.33 -15.99
CA GLN A 55 1.22 14.61 -16.80
C GLN A 55 2.19 13.43 -16.76
N ILE A 56 2.59 12.97 -17.95
CA ILE A 56 3.59 11.90 -18.05
C ILE A 56 4.90 12.36 -17.38
N TRP A 57 5.54 11.43 -16.68
CA TRP A 57 6.70 11.64 -15.82
C TRP A 57 6.39 12.34 -14.52
N LYS A 58 5.89 13.58 -14.54
CA LYS A 58 5.56 14.32 -13.32
C LYS A 58 4.66 13.53 -12.36
N ASP A 59 3.59 12.93 -12.89
CA ASP A 59 2.56 12.27 -12.08
C ASP A 59 2.61 10.73 -12.20
N LEU A 60 3.55 10.19 -12.98
CA LEU A 60 3.73 8.74 -13.24
C LEU A 60 2.40 7.97 -13.44
N PRO A 61 1.61 8.33 -14.48
CA PRO A 61 0.30 7.74 -14.69
C PRO A 61 0.35 6.22 -14.75
N THR A 62 -0.69 5.60 -14.19
CA THR A 62 -0.90 4.14 -14.11
C THR A 62 0.11 3.37 -13.25
N LEU A 63 1.14 4.01 -12.67
CA LEU A 63 2.08 3.36 -11.75
C LEU A 63 1.32 2.79 -10.54
N GLY A 64 0.50 3.61 -9.88
CA GLY A 64 -0.32 3.15 -8.75
C GLY A 64 -1.25 1.98 -9.09
N TRP A 65 -1.68 1.84 -10.36
CA TRP A 65 -2.48 0.67 -10.77
C TRP A 65 -1.62 -0.59 -10.82
N ALA A 66 -0.43 -0.50 -11.41
CA ALA A 66 0.53 -1.60 -11.47
C ALA A 66 1.03 -2.01 -10.07
N LEU A 67 1.23 -1.03 -9.17
CA LEU A 67 1.55 -1.32 -7.78
C LEU A 67 0.39 -2.09 -7.12
N ARG A 68 -0.84 -1.60 -7.26
CA ARG A 68 -2.05 -2.26 -6.70
C ARG A 68 -2.21 -3.70 -7.14
N GLU A 69 -1.89 -4.04 -8.38
CA GLU A 69 -2.08 -5.40 -8.90
C GLU A 69 -1.36 -6.47 -8.06
N GLN A 70 -0.19 -6.16 -7.50
CA GLN A 70 0.57 -7.10 -6.69
C GLN A 70 0.00 -7.34 -5.29
N TRP A 71 -0.85 -6.45 -4.77
CA TRP A 71 -1.57 -6.74 -3.53
C TRP A 71 -2.58 -7.89 -3.66
N ASN A 72 -2.90 -8.32 -4.89
CA ASN A 72 -3.69 -9.54 -5.11
C ASN A 72 -2.83 -10.82 -5.08
N LEU A 73 -1.52 -10.72 -4.84
CA LEU A 73 -0.68 -11.90 -4.64
C LEU A 73 -1.17 -12.66 -3.41
N SER A 74 -1.40 -13.96 -3.58
CA SER A 74 -1.81 -14.86 -2.52
C SER A 74 -0.88 -16.06 -2.48
N VAL A 75 -0.67 -16.63 -1.29
CA VAL A 75 0.09 -17.88 -1.17
C VAL A 75 -0.79 -19.04 -1.66
N PRO A 76 -0.42 -19.73 -2.76
CA PRO A 76 -1.25 -20.79 -3.30
C PRO A 76 -1.34 -21.98 -2.32
N ILE A 77 -2.43 -22.72 -2.41
CA ILE A 77 -2.54 -24.04 -1.79
C ILE A 77 -1.72 -25.01 -2.66
N GLY A 78 -0.74 -25.69 -2.09
CA GLY A 78 0.14 -26.56 -2.87
C GLY A 78 1.45 -26.92 -2.17
N PRO A 79 2.41 -27.50 -2.91
CA PRO A 79 3.68 -27.97 -2.37
C PRO A 79 4.48 -26.83 -1.70
N PRO A 80 5.30 -27.13 -0.66
CA PRO A 80 6.06 -26.13 0.09
C PRO A 80 6.89 -25.20 -0.79
N ASP A 81 7.53 -25.70 -1.84
CA ASP A 81 8.42 -24.91 -2.71
C ASP A 81 7.69 -23.79 -3.47
N HIS A 82 6.49 -24.08 -3.97
CA HIS A 82 5.64 -23.09 -4.64
C HIS A 82 5.12 -22.04 -3.66
N ARG A 83 4.81 -22.45 -2.43
CA ARG A 83 4.40 -21.54 -1.34
C ARG A 83 5.56 -20.64 -0.94
N GLN A 84 6.76 -21.19 -0.78
CA GLN A 84 7.95 -20.44 -0.38
C GLN A 84 8.31 -19.37 -1.41
N SER A 85 8.25 -19.70 -2.70
CA SER A 85 8.48 -18.71 -3.77
C SER A 85 7.44 -17.58 -3.72
N ALA A 86 6.16 -17.89 -3.53
CA ALA A 86 5.11 -16.87 -3.40
C ALA A 86 5.30 -15.99 -2.16
N ILE A 87 5.67 -16.58 -1.02
CA ILE A 87 5.96 -15.85 0.22
C ILE A 87 7.13 -14.89 0.02
N LEU A 88 8.23 -15.33 -0.61
CA LEU A 88 9.37 -14.47 -0.89
C LEU A 88 9.02 -13.29 -1.79
N LYS A 89 8.17 -13.50 -2.80
CA LYS A 89 7.69 -12.42 -3.68
C LYS A 89 6.87 -11.39 -2.92
N ILE A 90 5.98 -11.85 -2.03
CA ILE A 90 5.19 -10.96 -1.17
C ILE A 90 6.11 -10.16 -0.23
N ILE A 91 7.07 -10.80 0.43
CA ILE A 91 8.03 -10.11 1.32
C ILE A 91 8.86 -9.07 0.55
N ASN A 92 9.38 -9.43 -0.62
CA ASN A 92 10.13 -8.51 -1.45
C ASN A 92 9.25 -7.33 -1.90
N TRP A 93 7.99 -7.60 -2.27
CA TRP A 93 7.04 -6.56 -2.63
C TRP A 93 6.78 -5.57 -1.49
N ASP A 94 6.45 -6.09 -0.30
CA ASP A 94 6.16 -5.26 0.88
C ASP A 94 7.37 -4.41 1.27
N LYS A 95 8.58 -4.99 1.17
CA LYS A 95 9.83 -4.26 1.39
C LYS A 95 10.01 -3.14 0.36
N PHE A 96 9.81 -3.42 -0.93
CA PHE A 96 9.92 -2.40 -1.98
C PHE A 96 8.94 -1.24 -1.75
N ILE A 97 7.70 -1.54 -1.39
CA ILE A 97 6.69 -0.53 -1.05
C ILE A 97 7.12 0.31 0.15
N ALA A 98 7.66 -0.31 1.21
CA ALA A 98 8.19 0.44 2.34
C ALA A 98 9.31 1.41 1.92
N PHE A 99 10.24 0.98 1.06
CA PHE A 99 11.26 1.87 0.50
C PHE A 99 10.65 3.02 -0.30
N LEU A 100 9.61 2.75 -1.09
CA LEU A 100 8.93 3.78 -1.87
C LEU A 100 8.23 4.82 -0.98
N MET A 101 7.60 4.40 0.12
CA MET A 101 6.88 5.29 1.05
C MET A 101 7.81 6.14 1.92
N ILE A 102 9.05 5.69 2.16
CA ILE A 102 10.06 6.50 2.88
C ILE A 102 10.50 7.70 2.03
N ILE A 103 10.33 7.63 0.70
CA ILE A 103 10.69 8.75 -0.17
C ILE A 103 9.58 9.81 -0.13
N GLU A 104 9.93 10.98 0.39
CA GLU A 104 9.08 12.17 0.47
C GLU A 104 8.88 12.88 -0.89
N GLU A 105 8.68 12.11 -1.97
CA GLU A 105 8.34 12.66 -3.28
C GLU A 105 6.81 12.64 -3.46
N PRO A 106 6.17 13.78 -3.80
CA PRO A 106 4.70 13.88 -3.85
C PRO A 106 4.01 12.86 -4.77
N VAL A 107 4.70 12.41 -5.81
CA VAL A 107 4.18 11.41 -6.76
C VAL A 107 3.99 10.03 -6.12
N PHE A 108 4.61 9.79 -4.96
CA PHE A 108 4.47 8.56 -4.19
C PHE A 108 3.60 8.70 -2.94
N ALA A 109 2.85 9.81 -2.81
CA ALA A 109 1.87 10.02 -1.74
C ALA A 109 0.64 9.11 -1.94
N TYR A 110 0.86 7.79 -1.89
CA TYR A 110 -0.14 6.78 -2.11
C TYR A 110 -0.82 6.37 -0.80
N LEU A 111 -1.28 7.35 -0.01
CA LEU A 111 -1.87 7.14 1.33
C LEU A 111 -3.06 6.17 1.30
N TRP A 112 -3.72 6.02 0.14
CA TRP A 112 -4.74 5.01 -0.09
C TRP A 112 -4.23 3.55 -0.04
N PHE A 113 -2.95 3.25 -0.28
CA PHE A 113 -2.41 1.90 -0.09
C PHE A 113 -2.38 1.49 1.37
N THR A 114 -2.00 2.40 2.28
CA THR A 114 -2.06 2.17 3.73
C THR A 114 -3.48 1.79 4.14
N MET A 115 -4.48 2.49 3.60
CA MET A 115 -5.88 2.19 3.83
C MET A 115 -6.31 0.82 3.30
N PHE A 116 -5.95 0.47 2.06
CA PHE A 116 -6.29 -0.84 1.49
C PHE A 116 -5.63 -1.97 2.28
N THR A 117 -4.39 -1.77 2.71
CA THR A 117 -3.65 -2.82 3.43
C THR A 117 -4.15 -3.00 4.86
N LEU A 118 -4.50 -1.91 5.57
CA LEU A 118 -5.17 -2.00 6.87
C LEU A 118 -6.58 -2.59 6.76
N ARG A 119 -7.33 -2.24 5.71
CA ARG A 119 -8.62 -2.87 5.41
C ARG A 119 -8.44 -4.38 5.25
N ASP A 120 -7.53 -4.82 4.39
CA ASP A 120 -7.37 -6.25 4.10
C ASP A 120 -6.77 -7.03 5.30
N ALA A 121 -6.06 -6.37 6.20
CA ALA A 121 -5.49 -7.03 7.38
C ALA A 121 -6.36 -7.02 8.64
N LEU A 122 -7.19 -5.98 8.81
CA LEU A 122 -7.92 -5.72 10.05
C LEU A 122 -9.44 -5.81 9.87
N GLU A 123 -9.91 -5.55 8.65
CA GLU A 123 -11.31 -5.72 8.27
C GLU A 123 -11.54 -7.04 7.51
N ILE A 124 -10.46 -7.77 7.19
CA ILE A 124 -10.39 -9.14 6.67
C ILE A 124 -9.29 -9.88 7.48
N PRO A 125 -9.31 -11.21 7.69
CA PRO A 125 -8.32 -11.86 8.56
C PRO A 125 -6.90 -11.87 7.95
N ILE A 126 -5.95 -11.24 8.66
CA ILE A 126 -4.46 -11.39 8.67
C ILE A 126 -3.66 -10.20 8.07
N GLY A 127 -2.70 -9.65 8.83
CA GLY A 127 -1.53 -8.86 8.35
C GLY A 127 -1.11 -7.69 9.26
N GLN A 128 0.13 -7.19 9.22
CA GLN A 128 0.75 -6.31 10.25
C GLN A 128 1.32 -5.00 9.63
N PHE A 129 1.29 -3.84 10.34
CA PHE A 129 1.69 -2.50 9.82
C PHE A 129 2.45 -1.56 10.78
N THR A 130 3.13 -0.54 10.20
CA THR A 130 4.18 0.30 10.83
C THR A 130 4.09 1.83 10.56
N LEU A 131 2.90 2.43 10.36
CA LEU A 131 2.74 3.88 10.05
C LEU A 131 1.83 4.64 11.04
N GLY A 132 1.84 4.25 12.32
CA GLY A 132 0.74 4.55 13.24
C GLY A 132 0.41 6.04 13.49
N VAL A 133 1.39 6.90 13.76
CA VAL A 133 1.15 8.29 14.21
C VAL A 133 0.43 9.12 13.14
N GLU A 134 0.93 9.09 11.91
CA GLU A 134 0.37 9.85 10.80
C GLU A 134 -1.07 9.41 10.47
N ILE A 135 -1.33 8.10 10.49
CA ILE A 135 -2.65 7.54 10.20
C ILE A 135 -3.70 7.97 11.22
N TYR A 136 -3.32 8.06 12.51
CA TYR A 136 -4.26 8.46 13.57
C TYR A 136 -4.77 9.89 13.38
N GLU A 137 -3.92 10.78 12.86
CA GLU A 137 -4.26 12.19 12.62
C GLU A 137 -5.01 12.41 11.31
N TRP A 138 -5.07 11.42 10.41
CA TRP A 138 -5.82 11.55 9.16
C TRP A 138 -7.33 11.49 9.38
N ASP A 139 -8.02 12.53 8.89
CA ASP A 139 -9.48 12.64 8.92
C ASP A 139 -10.07 12.91 7.52
N GLU A 140 -9.76 12.02 6.57
CA GLU A 140 -10.14 12.20 5.16
C GLU A 140 -11.39 11.40 4.78
N ASP A 141 -12.34 12.05 4.10
CA ASP A 141 -13.45 11.40 3.41
C ASP A 141 -13.11 11.19 1.93
N LEU A 142 -13.01 9.93 1.52
CA LEU A 142 -12.61 9.52 0.19
C LEU A 142 -13.80 9.07 -0.68
N SER A 143 -15.03 9.31 -0.23
CA SER A 143 -16.26 9.00 -0.99
C SER A 143 -16.42 9.82 -2.28
N GLY A 144 -15.72 10.96 -2.39
CA GLY A 144 -15.82 11.88 -3.53
C GLY A 144 -15.07 11.47 -4.80
N TYR A 145 -14.24 10.42 -4.77
CA TYR A 145 -13.47 9.99 -5.94
C TYR A 145 -14.39 9.28 -6.96
N PRO A 146 -14.52 9.77 -8.21
CA PRO A 146 -15.42 9.16 -9.20
C PRO A 146 -14.94 7.78 -9.65
N GLY A 147 -15.83 6.78 -9.65
CA GLY A 147 -15.60 5.47 -10.27
C GLY A 147 -14.86 4.42 -9.42
N MET A 148 -14.33 4.81 -8.26
CA MET A 148 -13.87 3.92 -7.19
C MET A 148 -14.32 4.55 -5.88
N ALA A 149 -14.77 3.78 -4.89
CA ALA A 149 -14.95 4.28 -3.53
C ALA A 149 -13.70 3.88 -2.72
N PRO A 150 -12.53 4.52 -2.95
CA PRO A 150 -11.35 4.24 -2.14
C PRO A 150 -11.73 4.49 -0.68
N GLY A 151 -11.45 3.52 0.17
CA GLY A 151 -11.76 3.64 1.59
C GLY A 151 -13.15 3.22 2.02
N ARG A 152 -13.98 2.68 1.13
CA ARG A 152 -15.12 1.86 1.55
C ARG A 152 -14.61 0.73 2.45
N GLY A 153 -15.16 0.62 3.65
CA GLY A 153 -14.76 -0.44 4.58
C GLY A 153 -15.35 -1.80 4.24
N GLY A 154 -14.79 -2.82 4.88
CA GLY A 154 -15.25 -4.19 4.82
C GLY A 154 -16.55 -4.42 5.62
N PRO A 155 -17.01 -5.67 5.73
CA PRO A 155 -18.29 -6.02 6.38
C PRO A 155 -18.39 -5.64 7.87
N LEU A 156 -17.28 -5.27 8.50
CA LEU A 156 -17.21 -4.86 9.90
C LEU A 156 -17.17 -3.33 10.08
N TRP A 157 -17.24 -2.56 9.00
CA TRP A 157 -17.15 -1.10 9.01
C TRP A 157 -18.36 -0.45 8.35
N GLU A 158 -19.09 0.34 9.14
CA GLU A 158 -20.30 1.07 8.71
C GLU A 158 -20.09 2.60 8.72
N GLY A 159 -18.88 3.07 9.02
CA GLY A 159 -18.56 4.50 9.09
C GLY A 159 -18.19 5.10 7.74
N LYS A 160 -17.68 6.35 7.75
CA LYS A 160 -17.31 7.06 6.52
C LYS A 160 -16.23 6.34 5.71
N HIS A 161 -16.21 6.60 4.41
CA HIS A 161 -15.18 6.06 3.53
C HIS A 161 -13.88 6.85 3.71
N GLY A 162 -12.78 6.19 4.08
CA GLY A 162 -11.49 6.86 4.28
C GLY A 162 -10.93 6.67 5.70
N PHE A 163 -10.22 7.68 6.18
CA PHE A 163 -9.54 7.67 7.49
C PHE A 163 -10.34 8.46 8.52
N CYS A 164 -10.41 7.92 9.73
CA CYS A 164 -10.95 8.60 10.91
C CYS A 164 -10.60 7.85 12.19
N LYS A 165 -10.75 8.57 13.30
CA LYS A 165 -10.50 8.04 14.66
C LYS A 165 -11.44 6.89 14.99
N GLU A 166 -12.67 6.89 14.51
CA GLU A 166 -13.61 5.79 14.70
C GLU A 166 -13.12 4.50 14.01
N ARG A 167 -12.53 4.63 12.82
CA ARG A 167 -11.97 3.49 12.08
C ARG A 167 -10.69 2.98 12.69
N TRP A 168 -9.84 3.88 13.15
CA TRP A 168 -8.65 3.57 13.94
C TRP A 168 -9.00 2.77 15.20
N LEU A 169 -10.03 3.19 15.95
CA LEU A 169 -10.51 2.47 17.12
C LEU A 169 -11.01 1.06 16.80
N LEU A 170 -11.68 0.87 15.66
CA LEU A 170 -12.07 -0.46 15.19
C LEU A 170 -10.81 -1.31 14.96
N TRP A 171 -9.83 -0.80 14.22
CA TRP A 171 -8.57 -1.49 13.93
C TRP A 171 -7.82 -1.91 15.20
N ARG A 172 -7.66 -1.00 16.17
CA ARG A 172 -7.02 -1.33 17.46
C ARG A 172 -7.75 -2.47 18.20
N LYS A 173 -9.09 -2.41 18.27
CA LYS A 173 -9.89 -3.47 18.92
C LYS A 173 -9.66 -4.83 18.24
N ARG A 174 -9.58 -4.86 16.90
CA ARG A 174 -9.35 -6.08 16.12
C ARG A 174 -7.97 -6.68 16.39
N PHE A 175 -6.92 -5.85 16.49
CA PHE A 175 -5.60 -6.33 16.93
C PHE A 175 -5.66 -6.97 18.33
N GLY A 176 -6.38 -6.35 19.28
CA GLY A 176 -6.56 -6.93 20.60
C GLY A 176 -7.31 -8.27 20.60
N GLU A 177 -8.34 -8.40 19.76
CA GLU A 177 -9.05 -9.67 19.59
C GLU A 177 -8.12 -10.76 19.05
N VAL A 178 -7.34 -10.46 18.00
CA VAL A 178 -6.35 -11.38 17.42
C VAL A 178 -5.29 -11.78 18.46
N ALA A 179 -4.82 -10.84 19.28
CA ALA A 179 -3.88 -11.12 20.37
C ALA A 179 -4.42 -12.13 21.40
N ARG A 180 -5.75 -12.14 21.61
CA ARG A 180 -6.45 -13.01 22.56
C ARG A 180 -6.95 -14.33 21.96
N MET A 181 -6.95 -14.48 20.64
CA MET A 181 -7.41 -15.70 19.95
C MET A 181 -6.51 -16.90 20.27
N ARG A 182 -7.11 -17.97 20.80
CA ARG A 182 -6.44 -19.27 21.04
C ARG A 182 -6.69 -20.19 19.85
N GLY A 183 -5.67 -20.93 19.41
CA GLY A 183 -5.79 -21.91 18.32
C GLY A 183 -5.07 -21.47 17.05
N ASP A 184 -5.83 -21.32 15.95
CA ASP A 184 -5.40 -21.21 14.54
C ASP A 184 -4.36 -20.13 14.18
N ILE A 185 -3.97 -19.29 15.14
CA ILE A 185 -2.98 -18.23 14.99
C ILE A 185 -1.73 -18.60 15.77
N GLY A 186 -0.55 -18.49 15.17
CA GLY A 186 0.72 -18.76 15.85
C GLY A 186 1.01 -17.77 17.00
N ASP A 187 1.80 -18.19 17.98
CA ASP A 187 2.20 -17.34 19.13
C ASP A 187 2.88 -16.02 18.70
N GLU A 188 3.64 -16.09 17.61
CA GLU A 188 4.31 -14.92 17.02
C GLU A 188 3.29 -13.88 16.53
N ALA A 189 2.28 -14.31 15.77
CA ALA A 189 1.22 -13.44 15.27
C ALA A 189 0.38 -12.83 16.41
N ARG A 190 0.12 -13.58 17.48
CA ARG A 190 -0.50 -13.03 18.71
C ARG A 190 0.35 -11.95 19.36
N THR A 191 1.65 -12.21 19.49
CA THR A 191 2.60 -11.27 20.10
C THR A 191 2.68 -9.98 19.31
N VAL A 192 2.75 -10.11 18.00
CA VAL A 192 2.67 -9.03 17.02
C VAL A 192 1.38 -8.21 17.19
N ALA A 193 0.24 -8.88 17.22
CA ALA A 193 -1.06 -8.20 17.32
C ALA A 193 -1.19 -7.44 18.64
N ARG A 194 -0.66 -8.00 19.74
CA ARG A 194 -0.61 -7.34 21.03
C ARG A 194 0.25 -6.08 20.99
N LYS A 195 1.45 -6.14 20.41
CA LYS A 195 2.32 -4.97 20.24
C LYS A 195 1.67 -3.89 19.38
N ALA A 196 0.91 -4.27 18.36
CA ALA A 196 0.16 -3.32 17.55
C ALA A 196 -0.97 -2.65 18.36
N GLU A 197 -1.76 -3.40 19.14
CA GLU A 197 -2.79 -2.84 20.03
C GLU A 197 -2.18 -1.85 21.05
N GLU A 198 -1.04 -2.23 21.67
CA GLU A 198 -0.29 -1.41 22.63
C GLU A 198 0.20 -0.10 21.97
N MET A 199 0.91 -0.19 20.84
CA MET A 199 1.42 0.97 20.10
C MET A 199 0.29 1.91 19.64
N MET A 200 -0.83 1.37 19.15
CA MET A 200 -1.96 2.20 18.72
C MET A 200 -2.59 2.95 19.90
N LEU A 201 -2.58 2.36 21.10
CA LEU A 201 -3.07 3.02 22.32
C LEU A 201 -2.11 4.12 22.78
N GLU A 202 -0.80 3.90 22.70
CA GLU A 202 0.22 4.91 23.01
C GLU A 202 0.08 6.14 22.08
N ILE A 203 -0.17 5.92 20.79
CA ILE A 203 -0.45 6.99 19.82
C ILE A 203 -1.75 7.73 20.16
N GLU A 204 -2.83 7.01 20.51
CA GLU A 204 -4.10 7.62 20.94
C GLU A 204 -3.92 8.54 22.16
N ASN A 205 -3.01 8.18 23.07
CA ASN A 205 -2.70 8.93 24.28
C ASN A 205 -1.69 10.07 24.06
N GLY A 206 -1.09 10.18 22.86
CA GLY A 206 -0.03 11.15 22.57
C GLY A 206 1.31 10.82 23.25
N GLU A 207 1.57 9.54 23.49
CA GLU A 207 2.80 9.04 24.15
C GLU A 207 3.93 8.76 23.14
N VAL A 208 3.64 8.88 21.83
CA VAL A 208 4.58 8.68 20.71
C VAL A 208 4.52 9.89 19.79
N GLU A 209 5.68 10.49 19.51
CA GLU A 209 5.86 11.59 18.52
C GLU A 209 6.19 11.05 17.13
#